data_AF-A0A9D3XN28-F1
#
_entry.id   AF-A0A9D3XN28-F1
#
_cell.length_a   1.000
_cell.length_b   1.000
_cell.length_c   1.000
_cell.angle_alpha   90.00
_cell.angle_beta   90.00
_cell.angle_gamma   90.00
#
_symmetry.space_group_name_H-M   'P 1'
#
loop_
_entity.id
_entity.type
_entity.pdbx_description
1 polymer ?
#
loop_
_entity_poly.entity_id
_entity_poly.type
_entity_poly.pdbx_seq_one_letter_code
_entity_poly.pdbx_strand_id
1 'polypeptide(L)'
;MSLLLLDETAGDLPVRDSSPQPSVITAIQGVSAIARPTKAQGLKTRVRELVAWTRQHVSQMNRAELEDGLLHLHDENLVLKEFACKQEDRIKRLGTKLLRRTHERAQVEGRLRTKARWSGWDLEESLEELQERVWDLERRNEGLRSRLLSYKQQLQLHGCRRHWPYGYVQPRVDTGLRQVHSAGGRVTERHPRGMRVRGPEARPTHTAPPRYRDHIAEGVRADMERLCVPPPPSTTEGVAAPESQLSHSLVLAELEPETQCLAWGSAMDRDGAPTQQYHHQALEHRATIRGNVELIRLQRLLRERSCELAVTRGRFTDLQEAYESQLQQNQETLRTSSEALLAQLEALTVQLKAETQKVMALESKVERVSFLQGALEEFQERIRSLEKERDLLKEDYDKLLESTLACEQRQGDISQLEEQLSLELAEKRGLMEELVQERARNEELKQEVERGKQTPEQKPDPTLFQPPCLDRFPTETEPEELFTQRSLSRKLRETEAAHADTILELEKTRDMLILQHRINRDYQVREVVQGVTDPTRVLCQAELWAELLCN
;
A
#
# COMPACT_ATOMS: atom_id res chain seq x y z
N MET A 1 -48.01 69.75 -42.59
CA MET A 1 -48.19 69.54 -44.05
C MET A 1 -48.02 68.06 -44.32
N SER A 2 -49.01 67.41 -44.94
CA SER A 2 -48.98 66.05 -45.53
C SER A 2 -48.58 64.88 -44.59
N LEU A 3 -49.53 64.09 -44.06
CA LEU A 3 -50.40 63.06 -44.69
C LEU A 3 -49.72 61.70 -44.91
N LEU A 4 -50.15 60.71 -44.10
CA LEU A 4 -50.42 59.28 -44.40
C LEU A 4 -49.31 58.44 -45.08
N LEU A 5 -48.99 57.21 -44.64
CA LEU A 5 -49.90 56.11 -44.29
C LEU A 5 -49.36 55.23 -43.14
N LEU A 6 -50.27 54.47 -42.52
CA LEU A 6 -50.00 53.31 -41.67
C LEU A 6 -50.09 52.02 -42.50
N ASP A 7 -49.22 51.05 -42.20
CA ASP A 7 -49.50 49.63 -41.94
C ASP A 7 -48.15 49.00 -41.53
N GLU A 8 -48.00 48.46 -40.32
CA GLU A 8 -48.47 47.14 -39.89
C GLU A 8 -47.88 45.98 -40.73
N THR A 9 -46.97 45.20 -40.14
CA THR A 9 -47.14 43.75 -39.88
C THR A 9 -45.79 43.10 -39.52
N ALA A 10 -45.79 42.26 -38.47
CA ALA A 10 -44.75 41.30 -38.06
C ALA A 10 -43.35 41.86 -37.68
N GLY A 11 -42.89 41.69 -36.44
CA GLY A 11 -43.58 41.05 -35.30
C GLY A 11 -42.93 41.36 -33.96
N ASP A 12 -43.74 41.27 -32.91
CA ASP A 12 -43.35 41.63 -31.56
C ASP A 12 -42.18 40.78 -31.04
N LEU A 13 -41.15 41.46 -30.55
CA LEU A 13 -40.20 40.90 -29.60
C LEU A 13 -40.81 41.01 -28.19
N PRO A 14 -41.22 39.92 -27.53
CA PRO A 14 -41.57 39.99 -26.13
C PRO A 14 -40.30 40.10 -25.29
N VAL A 15 -39.94 41.34 -24.93
CA VAL A 15 -39.14 41.57 -23.72
C VAL A 15 -39.98 41.13 -22.52
N ARG A 16 -39.55 40.10 -21.79
CA ARG A 16 -39.79 39.96 -20.34
C ARG A 16 -38.73 39.10 -19.65
N ASP A 17 -38.19 39.64 -18.58
CA ASP A 17 -37.50 38.85 -17.55
C ASP A 17 -38.50 37.96 -16.80
N SER A 18 -38.17 36.68 -16.64
CA SER A 18 -38.33 35.89 -15.40
C SER A 18 -37.93 34.42 -15.64
N SER A 19 -36.91 33.94 -14.90
CA SER A 19 -36.60 32.54 -14.51
C SER A 19 -37.12 31.36 -15.37
N PRO A 20 -36.26 30.40 -15.77
CA PRO A 20 -35.65 29.53 -14.76
C PRO A 20 -34.22 28.95 -15.04
N GLN A 21 -33.58 28.49 -13.95
CA GLN A 21 -32.58 27.40 -13.88
C GLN A 21 -31.42 27.38 -14.90
N PRO A 22 -30.18 27.79 -14.52
CA PRO A 22 -29.00 27.43 -15.31
C PRO A 22 -28.79 25.91 -15.26
N SER A 23 -28.85 25.27 -16.43
CA SER A 23 -28.72 23.82 -16.57
C SER A 23 -27.41 23.29 -15.95
N VAL A 24 -27.55 22.32 -15.03
CA VAL A 24 -26.46 21.66 -14.28
C VAL A 24 -25.32 21.15 -15.19
N ILE A 25 -25.61 20.85 -16.45
CA ILE A 25 -24.68 20.40 -17.48
C ILE A 25 -23.54 21.42 -17.71
N THR A 26 -23.83 22.73 -17.74
CA THR A 26 -22.82 23.77 -17.97
C THR A 26 -21.90 23.96 -16.75
N ALA A 27 -22.42 23.75 -15.54
CA ALA A 27 -21.62 23.76 -14.31
C ALA A 27 -20.67 22.54 -14.25
N ILE A 28 -21.12 21.34 -14.65
CA ILE A 28 -20.29 20.13 -14.66
C ILE A 28 -19.10 20.26 -15.63
N GLN A 29 -19.29 20.90 -16.79
CA GLN A 29 -18.21 21.16 -17.73
C GLN A 29 -17.20 22.20 -17.19
N GLY A 30 -17.67 23.24 -16.50
CA GLY A 30 -16.80 24.24 -15.84
C GLY A 30 -15.99 23.66 -14.66
N VAL A 31 -16.62 22.84 -13.81
CA VAL A 31 -15.95 22.23 -12.64
C VAL A 31 -14.92 21.16 -13.05
N SER A 32 -15.14 20.48 -14.18
CA SER A 32 -14.16 19.52 -14.73
C SER A 32 -12.85 20.16 -15.20
N ALA A 33 -12.80 21.49 -15.35
CA ALA A 33 -11.62 22.26 -15.73
C ALA A 33 -10.82 22.81 -14.53
N ILE A 34 -11.30 22.66 -13.29
CA ILE A 34 -10.60 23.14 -12.10
C ILE A 34 -9.48 22.16 -11.72
N ALA A 35 -8.27 22.49 -12.16
CA ALA A 35 -6.99 22.06 -11.58
C ALA A 35 -6.86 20.56 -11.22
N ARG A 36 -6.82 19.68 -12.23
CA ARG A 36 -6.11 18.39 -12.07
C ARG A 36 -4.65 18.68 -11.65
N PRO A 37 -4.08 17.97 -10.66
CA PRO A 37 -2.73 18.25 -10.19
C PRO A 37 -1.72 18.01 -11.32
N THR A 38 -1.07 19.08 -11.76
CA THR A 38 -0.15 19.11 -12.92
C THR A 38 0.96 18.06 -12.83
N LYS A 39 1.41 17.73 -11.61
CA LYS A 39 2.37 16.65 -11.33
C LYS A 39 1.92 15.27 -11.83
N ALA A 40 0.64 14.93 -11.68
CA ALA A 40 0.08 13.66 -12.14
C ALA A 40 -0.06 13.60 -13.68
N GLN A 41 -0.16 14.77 -14.33
CA GLN A 41 -0.18 14.87 -15.78
C GLN A 41 1.24 14.78 -16.37
N GLY A 42 2.22 15.42 -15.75
CA GLY A 42 3.65 15.33 -16.12
C GLY A 42 4.27 13.95 -15.91
N LEU A 43 3.84 13.20 -14.89
CA LEU A 43 4.20 11.78 -14.75
C LEU A 43 3.58 10.92 -15.87
N LYS A 44 2.33 11.18 -16.23
CA LYS A 44 1.66 10.48 -17.34
C LYS A 44 2.26 10.81 -18.71
N THR A 45 2.75 12.03 -18.95
CA THR A 45 3.48 12.34 -20.20
C THR A 45 4.84 11.64 -20.21
N ARG A 46 5.64 11.74 -19.14
CA ARG A 46 6.93 11.03 -19.03
C ARG A 46 6.82 9.51 -19.20
N VAL A 47 5.82 8.87 -18.59
CA VAL A 47 5.58 7.42 -18.78
C VAL A 47 5.17 7.12 -20.23
N ARG A 48 4.35 7.97 -20.87
CA ARG A 48 3.99 7.81 -22.29
C ARG A 48 5.19 8.01 -23.22
N GLU A 49 6.06 8.97 -22.93
CA GLU A 49 7.31 9.24 -23.65
C GLU A 49 8.27 8.05 -23.53
N LEU A 50 8.46 7.52 -22.31
CA LEU A 50 9.31 6.35 -22.05
C LEU A 50 8.76 5.08 -22.73
N VAL A 51 7.43 4.88 -22.71
CA VAL A 51 6.74 3.78 -23.41
C VAL A 51 6.79 3.95 -24.93
N ALA A 52 6.74 5.18 -25.46
CA ALA A 52 6.90 5.43 -26.88
C ALA A 52 8.34 5.19 -27.35
N TRP A 53 9.32 5.65 -26.57
CA TRP A 53 10.75 5.46 -26.85
C TRP A 53 11.14 3.98 -26.78
N THR A 54 10.71 3.24 -25.76
CA THR A 54 10.93 1.78 -25.69
C THR A 54 10.23 1.03 -26.82
N ARG A 55 9.03 1.43 -27.24
CA ARG A 55 8.37 0.84 -28.44
C ARG A 55 9.16 1.11 -29.72
N GLN A 56 9.70 2.32 -29.90
CA GLN A 56 10.56 2.66 -31.03
C GLN A 56 11.86 1.84 -31.01
N HIS A 57 12.50 1.72 -29.85
CA HIS A 57 13.71 0.92 -29.67
C HIS A 57 13.45 -0.57 -29.97
N VAL A 58 12.39 -1.15 -29.39
CA VAL A 58 11.97 -2.54 -29.65
C VAL A 58 11.65 -2.78 -31.13
N SER A 59 11.12 -1.79 -31.85
CA SER A 59 10.87 -1.91 -33.30
C SER A 59 12.14 -1.83 -34.18
N GLN A 60 13.28 -1.45 -33.61
CA GLN A 60 14.58 -1.38 -34.30
C GLN A 60 15.48 -2.59 -34.01
N MET A 61 15.14 -3.42 -33.01
CA MET A 61 15.92 -4.58 -32.60
C MET A 61 15.60 -5.81 -33.44
N ASN A 62 16.60 -6.66 -33.68
CA ASN A 62 16.43 -7.90 -34.42
C ASN A 62 15.68 -8.94 -33.59
N ARG A 63 15.03 -9.90 -34.25
CA ARG A 63 14.26 -10.96 -33.58
C ARG A 63 15.06 -11.70 -32.49
N ALA A 64 16.31 -12.05 -32.75
CA ALA A 64 17.17 -12.73 -31.79
C ALA A 64 17.46 -11.86 -30.55
N GLU A 65 17.74 -10.56 -30.74
CA GLU A 65 17.98 -9.60 -29.66
C GLU A 65 16.73 -9.39 -28.78
N LEU A 66 15.53 -9.49 -29.38
CA LEU A 66 14.26 -9.48 -28.65
C LEU A 66 14.02 -10.77 -27.88
N GLU A 67 14.37 -11.93 -28.46
CA GLU A 67 14.27 -13.24 -27.78
C GLU A 67 15.26 -13.31 -26.59
N ASP A 68 16.51 -12.88 -26.77
CA ASP A 68 17.51 -12.77 -25.70
C ASP A 68 17.12 -11.73 -24.64
N GLY A 69 16.58 -10.57 -25.06
CA GLY A 69 16.08 -9.54 -24.16
C GLY A 69 14.88 -10.00 -23.32
N LEU A 70 13.99 -10.80 -23.89
CA LEU A 70 12.87 -11.43 -23.16
C LEU A 70 13.36 -12.46 -22.14
N LEU A 71 14.38 -13.26 -22.48
CA LEU A 71 15.00 -14.20 -21.54
C LEU A 71 15.69 -13.46 -20.38
N HIS A 72 16.45 -12.41 -20.68
CA HIS A 72 17.09 -11.59 -19.65
C HIS A 72 16.08 -10.92 -18.72
N LEU A 73 15.05 -10.28 -19.27
CA LEU A 73 13.95 -9.69 -18.49
C LEU A 73 13.18 -10.75 -17.68
N HIS A 74 13.03 -11.98 -18.19
CA HIS A 74 12.41 -13.07 -17.45
C HIS A 74 13.24 -13.47 -16.22
N ASP A 75 14.55 -13.61 -16.38
CA ASP A 75 15.47 -13.94 -15.28
C ASP A 75 15.56 -12.81 -14.25
N GLU A 76 15.58 -11.54 -14.69
CA GLU A 76 15.45 -10.38 -13.80
C GLU A 76 14.13 -10.41 -13.02
N ASN A 77 13.00 -10.70 -13.69
CA ASN A 77 11.70 -10.84 -13.03
C ASN A 77 11.66 -12.00 -12.02
N LEU A 78 12.36 -13.11 -12.27
CA LEU A 78 12.50 -14.19 -11.28
C LEU A 78 13.28 -13.71 -10.04
N VAL A 79 14.41 -13.03 -10.23
CA VAL A 79 15.21 -12.47 -9.12
C VAL A 79 14.42 -11.42 -8.33
N LEU A 80 13.65 -10.57 -9.00
CA LEU A 80 12.76 -9.59 -8.36
C LEU A 80 11.63 -10.27 -7.56
N LYS A 81 11.01 -11.32 -8.10
CA LYS A 81 10.02 -12.13 -7.37
C LYS A 81 10.63 -12.81 -6.14
N GLU A 82 11.81 -13.40 -6.28
CA GLU A 82 12.53 -13.97 -5.11
C GLU A 82 12.81 -12.91 -4.04
N PHE A 83 13.23 -11.71 -4.42
CA PHE A 83 13.48 -10.62 -3.49
C PHE A 83 12.17 -10.15 -2.82
N ALA A 84 11.08 -10.02 -3.59
CA ALA A 84 9.76 -9.68 -3.07
C ALA A 84 9.29 -10.70 -2.03
N CYS A 85 9.32 -12.00 -2.34
CA CYS A 85 8.97 -13.06 -1.39
C CYS A 85 9.84 -13.01 -0.11
N LYS A 86 11.16 -12.78 -0.24
CA LYS A 86 12.06 -12.61 0.92
C LYS A 86 11.66 -11.41 1.79
N GLN A 87 11.22 -10.30 1.21
CA GLN A 87 10.71 -9.15 1.96
C GLN A 87 9.33 -9.42 2.57
N GLU A 88 8.41 -10.07 1.84
CA GLU A 88 7.12 -10.49 2.39
C GLU A 88 7.28 -11.41 3.60
N ASP A 89 8.17 -12.40 3.53
CA ASP A 89 8.40 -13.32 4.65
C ASP A 89 9.09 -12.62 5.83
N ARG A 90 9.87 -11.57 5.57
CA ARG A 90 10.39 -10.68 6.62
C ARG A 90 9.26 -9.85 7.24
N ILE A 91 8.33 -9.34 6.44
CA ILE A 91 7.14 -8.59 6.89
C ILE A 91 6.21 -9.51 7.70
N LYS A 92 5.96 -10.75 7.25
CA LYS A 92 5.19 -11.78 7.99
C LYS A 92 5.83 -12.05 9.35
N ARG A 93 7.15 -12.29 9.42
CA ARG A 93 7.90 -12.49 10.67
C ARG A 93 7.92 -11.27 11.59
N LEU A 94 7.99 -10.05 11.05
CA LEU A 94 7.85 -8.84 11.86
C LEU A 94 6.39 -8.63 12.33
N GLY A 95 5.41 -8.96 11.49
CA GLY A 95 3.98 -8.90 11.80
C GLY A 95 3.59 -9.86 12.92
N THR A 96 4.08 -11.10 12.90
CA THR A 96 3.87 -12.04 14.02
C THR A 96 4.55 -11.55 15.30
N LYS A 97 5.79 -11.06 15.24
CA LYS A 97 6.48 -10.47 16.41
C LYS A 97 5.78 -9.22 16.96
N LEU A 98 5.19 -8.38 16.10
CA LEU A 98 4.39 -7.24 16.52
C LEU A 98 3.05 -7.66 17.14
N LEU A 99 2.36 -8.65 16.56
CA LEU A 99 1.11 -9.20 17.09
C LEU A 99 1.33 -9.90 18.45
N ARG A 100 2.45 -10.62 18.60
CA ARG A 100 2.91 -11.20 19.88
C ARG A 100 3.13 -10.08 20.91
N ARG A 101 3.89 -9.02 20.58
CA ARG A 101 4.15 -7.86 21.47
C ARG A 101 2.92 -7.01 21.82
N THR A 102 1.94 -6.88 20.93
CA THR A 102 0.68 -6.19 21.26
C THR A 102 -0.21 -7.04 22.16
N HIS A 103 -0.21 -8.37 21.97
CA HIS A 103 -0.86 -9.30 22.90
C HIS A 103 -0.19 -9.31 24.29
N GLU A 104 1.15 -9.25 24.35
CA GLU A 104 1.90 -9.07 25.61
C GLU A 104 1.48 -7.80 26.34
N ARG A 105 1.41 -6.64 25.66
CA ARG A 105 0.96 -5.38 26.26
C ARG A 105 -0.46 -5.49 26.82
N ALA A 106 -1.40 -6.00 26.04
CA ALA A 106 -2.79 -6.20 26.46
C ALA A 106 -2.92 -7.19 27.64
N GLN A 107 -2.02 -8.18 27.75
CA GLN A 107 -2.00 -9.16 28.85
C GLN A 107 -1.34 -8.59 30.12
N VAL A 108 -0.29 -7.78 29.98
CA VAL A 108 0.37 -7.05 31.09
C VAL A 108 -0.57 -5.98 31.68
N GLU A 109 -1.34 -5.29 30.85
CA GLU A 109 -2.42 -4.40 31.28
C GLU A 109 -3.58 -5.18 31.97
N GLY A 110 -3.72 -6.48 31.68
CA GLY A 110 -4.82 -7.33 32.15
C GLY A 110 -4.69 -7.91 33.57
N ARG A 111 -3.49 -8.35 33.99
CA ARG A 111 -3.06 -8.64 35.40
C ARG A 111 -1.74 -9.43 35.44
N LEU A 112 -0.98 -9.25 36.53
CA LEU A 112 0.20 -10.05 36.90
C LEU A 112 -0.05 -11.57 36.85
N ARG A 113 0.49 -12.28 35.84
CA ARG A 113 0.81 -13.71 35.98
C ARG A 113 1.90 -14.22 35.03
N THR A 114 2.65 -15.21 35.54
CA THR A 114 3.54 -16.14 34.82
C THR A 114 4.84 -15.60 34.19
N LYS A 115 5.87 -15.39 35.02
CA LYS A 115 7.29 -15.37 34.62
C LYS A 115 7.74 -16.68 33.94
N ALA A 116 7.03 -17.79 34.18
CA ALA A 116 7.31 -19.10 33.57
C ALA A 116 6.98 -19.20 32.07
N ARG A 117 6.18 -18.28 31.50
CA ARG A 117 5.78 -18.34 30.09
C ARG A 117 6.87 -17.85 29.13
N TRP A 118 7.74 -16.97 29.62
CA TRP A 118 8.77 -16.25 28.86
C TRP A 118 9.83 -17.21 28.32
N SER A 119 10.30 -18.15 29.16
CA SER A 119 11.32 -19.13 28.77
C SER A 119 10.85 -20.14 27.71
N GLY A 120 9.55 -20.43 27.64
CA GLY A 120 9.00 -21.29 26.59
C GLY A 120 9.03 -20.63 25.22
N TRP A 121 8.91 -19.30 25.17
CA TRP A 121 8.79 -18.54 23.93
C TRP A 121 10.13 -18.26 23.25
N ASP A 122 11.19 -17.98 24.02
CA ASP A 122 12.55 -17.91 23.48
C ASP A 122 13.01 -19.28 22.92
N LEU A 123 12.52 -20.37 23.52
CA LEU A 123 12.69 -21.73 23.01
C LEU A 123 11.88 -21.99 21.74
N GLU A 124 10.63 -21.51 21.66
CA GLU A 124 9.81 -21.60 20.45
C GLU A 124 10.41 -20.78 19.28
N GLU A 125 10.86 -19.54 19.49
CA GLU A 125 11.49 -18.74 18.42
C GLU A 125 12.82 -19.37 17.96
N SER A 126 13.64 -19.91 18.88
CA SER A 126 14.88 -20.61 18.49
C SER A 126 14.63 -21.97 17.83
N LEU A 127 13.51 -22.64 18.12
CA LEU A 127 13.05 -23.81 17.36
C LEU A 127 12.54 -23.44 15.97
N GLU A 128 11.76 -22.36 15.82
CA GLU A 128 11.34 -21.80 14.52
C GLU A 128 12.60 -21.47 13.66
N GLU A 129 13.58 -20.76 14.23
CA GLU A 129 14.84 -20.44 13.53
C GLU A 129 15.69 -21.67 13.19
N LEU A 130 15.73 -22.69 14.06
CA LEU A 130 16.45 -23.93 13.77
C LEU A 130 15.75 -24.74 12.66
N GLN A 131 14.42 -24.78 12.65
CA GLN A 131 13.65 -25.40 11.58
C GLN A 131 13.91 -24.70 10.24
N GLU A 132 13.82 -23.36 10.18
CA GLU A 132 14.14 -22.61 8.96
C GLU A 132 15.57 -22.91 8.46
N ARG A 133 16.56 -22.97 9.36
CA ARG A 133 17.95 -23.31 9.00
C ARG A 133 18.09 -24.74 8.48
N VAL A 134 17.34 -25.71 9.02
CA VAL A 134 17.32 -27.10 8.52
C VAL A 134 16.74 -27.14 7.11
N TRP A 135 15.58 -26.52 6.88
CA TRP A 135 14.97 -26.40 5.54
C TRP A 135 15.91 -25.77 4.51
N ASP A 136 16.61 -24.70 4.89
CA ASP A 136 17.59 -24.03 4.03
C ASP A 136 18.80 -24.91 3.69
N LEU A 137 19.29 -25.70 4.66
CA LEU A 137 20.39 -26.64 4.47
C LEU A 137 19.96 -27.86 3.64
N GLU A 138 18.74 -28.35 3.80
CA GLU A 138 18.15 -29.41 2.99
C GLU A 138 18.01 -28.96 1.54
N ARG A 139 17.42 -27.79 1.29
CA ARG A 139 17.29 -27.18 -0.05
C ARG A 139 18.65 -26.98 -0.74
N ARG A 140 19.66 -26.53 0.00
CA ARG A 140 21.04 -26.39 -0.52
C ARG A 140 21.66 -27.75 -0.83
N ASN A 141 21.47 -28.75 0.04
CA ASN A 141 21.92 -30.13 -0.21
C ASN A 141 21.23 -30.76 -1.42
N GLU A 142 19.94 -30.53 -1.62
CA GLU A 142 19.21 -30.94 -2.81
C GLU A 142 19.74 -30.26 -4.07
N GLY A 143 19.99 -28.95 -4.03
CA GLY A 143 20.65 -28.23 -5.12
C GLY A 143 22.03 -28.81 -5.47
N LEU A 144 22.83 -29.17 -4.46
CA LEU A 144 24.12 -29.85 -4.65
C LEU A 144 23.97 -31.28 -5.20
N ARG A 145 22.98 -32.05 -4.72
CA ARG A 145 22.67 -33.39 -5.24
C ARG A 145 22.23 -33.32 -6.71
N SER A 146 21.38 -32.37 -7.07
CA SER A 146 20.93 -32.14 -8.46
C SER A 146 22.07 -31.71 -9.39
N ARG A 147 22.97 -30.82 -8.94
CA ARG A 147 24.20 -30.47 -9.68
C ARG A 147 25.13 -31.68 -9.82
N LEU A 148 25.27 -32.50 -8.79
CA LEU A 148 26.08 -33.72 -8.83
C LEU A 148 25.45 -34.79 -9.75
N LEU A 149 24.12 -34.84 -9.85
CA LEU A 149 23.40 -35.67 -10.81
C LEU A 149 23.57 -35.15 -12.25
N SER A 150 23.47 -33.84 -12.49
CA SER A 150 23.71 -33.28 -13.83
C SER A 150 25.16 -33.47 -14.29
N TYR A 151 26.15 -33.27 -13.40
CA TYR A 151 27.54 -33.62 -13.70
C TYR A 151 27.74 -35.12 -13.95
N LYS A 152 27.08 -36.01 -13.20
CA LYS A 152 27.10 -37.46 -13.49
C LYS A 152 26.51 -37.79 -14.86
N GLN A 153 25.37 -37.18 -15.22
CA GLN A 153 24.74 -37.36 -16.52
C GLN A 153 25.63 -36.81 -17.65
N GLN A 154 26.22 -35.63 -17.49
CA GLN A 154 27.21 -35.07 -18.42
C GLN A 154 28.42 -36.00 -18.57
N LEU A 155 28.98 -36.53 -17.48
CA LEU A 155 30.09 -37.48 -17.53
C LEU A 155 29.71 -38.82 -18.18
N GLN A 156 28.46 -39.29 -18.03
CA GLN A 156 27.95 -40.47 -18.72
C GLN A 156 27.79 -40.21 -20.23
N LEU A 157 27.29 -39.04 -20.63
CA LEU A 157 27.12 -38.66 -22.03
C LEU A 157 28.46 -38.39 -22.73
N HIS A 158 29.39 -37.69 -22.07
CA HIS A 158 30.74 -37.43 -22.59
C HIS A 158 31.66 -38.66 -22.51
N GLY A 159 31.45 -39.55 -21.55
CA GLY A 159 32.23 -40.79 -21.38
C GLY A 159 32.07 -41.80 -22.52
N CYS A 160 30.98 -41.72 -23.29
CA CYS A 160 30.70 -42.62 -24.41
C CYS A 160 31.25 -42.16 -25.78
N ARG A 161 31.90 -40.99 -25.87
CA ARG A 161 32.38 -40.43 -27.17
C ARG A 161 33.79 -39.80 -27.13
N ARG A 162 34.76 -40.50 -26.54
CA ARG A 162 36.19 -40.24 -26.79
C ARG A 162 36.90 -41.52 -27.25
N HIS A 163 36.73 -41.84 -28.54
CA HIS A 163 37.58 -42.79 -29.25
C HIS A 163 38.99 -42.20 -29.33
N TRP A 164 39.86 -42.56 -28.39
CA TRP A 164 41.26 -42.14 -28.42
C TRP A 164 42.07 -43.11 -29.31
N PRO A 165 42.79 -42.63 -30.34
CA PRO A 165 43.54 -43.50 -31.26
C PRO A 165 44.65 -44.35 -30.62
N TYR A 166 44.94 -44.15 -29.33
CA TYR A 166 46.03 -44.77 -28.57
C TYR A 166 45.54 -45.45 -27.27
N GLY A 167 44.28 -45.89 -27.20
CA GLY A 167 43.70 -46.53 -26.01
C GLY A 167 44.37 -47.85 -25.56
N TYR A 168 45.27 -48.40 -26.39
CA TYR A 168 46.12 -49.56 -26.08
C TYR A 168 47.39 -49.21 -25.27
N VAL A 169 47.70 -47.92 -25.08
CA VAL A 169 48.84 -47.48 -24.26
C VAL A 169 48.38 -47.29 -22.81
N GLN A 170 48.84 -48.15 -21.91
CA GLN A 170 48.55 -48.00 -20.48
C GLN A 170 49.26 -46.74 -19.92
N PRO A 171 48.58 -45.94 -19.06
CA PRO A 171 49.23 -44.86 -18.34
C PRO A 171 50.39 -45.38 -17.48
N ARG A 172 51.57 -44.77 -17.59
CA ARG A 172 52.75 -45.15 -16.79
C ARG A 172 52.74 -44.60 -15.36
N VAL A 173 51.68 -43.88 -14.98
CA VAL A 173 51.51 -43.25 -13.66
C VAL A 173 50.05 -43.42 -13.24
N ASP A 174 49.83 -44.09 -12.10
CA ASP A 174 48.51 -44.27 -11.51
C ASP A 174 47.99 -42.95 -10.91
N THR A 175 47.13 -42.24 -11.64
CA THR A 175 46.49 -41.01 -11.16
C THR A 175 45.30 -41.26 -10.21
N GLY A 176 45.15 -42.47 -9.69
CA GLY A 176 44.14 -42.85 -8.68
C GLY A 176 42.68 -42.90 -9.16
N LEU A 177 42.39 -42.49 -10.40
CA LEU A 177 41.05 -42.51 -10.97
C LEU A 177 40.71 -43.90 -11.53
N ARG A 178 39.87 -44.63 -10.78
CA ARG A 178 39.46 -46.00 -11.11
C ARG A 178 38.63 -46.03 -12.41
N GLN A 179 39.17 -46.66 -13.45
CA GLN A 179 38.51 -46.82 -14.75
C GLN A 179 37.25 -47.70 -14.62
N VAL A 180 36.07 -47.07 -14.66
CA VAL A 180 34.78 -47.77 -14.60
C VAL A 180 34.49 -48.43 -15.95
N HIS A 181 34.75 -49.73 -16.02
CA HIS A 181 34.45 -50.53 -17.20
C HIS A 181 32.94 -50.78 -17.29
N SER A 182 32.32 -50.34 -18.38
CA SER A 182 30.93 -50.69 -18.73
C SER A 182 30.91 -51.67 -19.88
N ALA A 183 30.88 -52.96 -19.57
CA ALA A 183 30.44 -54.02 -20.47
C ALA A 183 29.93 -55.20 -19.61
N GLY A 184 28.73 -55.70 -19.92
CA GLY A 184 28.10 -56.77 -19.15
C GLY A 184 28.64 -58.15 -19.50
N GLY A 185 28.75 -59.02 -18.50
CA GLY A 185 29.06 -60.43 -18.68
C GLY A 185 28.90 -61.17 -17.35
N ARG A 186 28.04 -62.19 -17.31
CA ARG A 186 27.94 -63.07 -16.14
C ARG A 186 29.20 -63.91 -16.06
N VAL A 187 29.74 -64.11 -14.85
CA VAL A 187 30.06 -65.42 -14.26
C VAL A 187 30.58 -65.19 -12.84
N THR A 188 30.16 -66.06 -11.92
CA THR A 188 30.63 -66.13 -10.54
C THR A 188 32.06 -66.64 -10.46
N GLU A 189 32.93 -66.03 -9.66
CA GLU A 189 33.81 -66.83 -8.79
C GLU A 189 34.40 -66.10 -7.58
N ARG A 190 34.84 -66.92 -6.64
CA ARG A 190 34.93 -66.72 -5.20
C ARG A 190 36.09 -65.81 -4.77
N HIS A 191 35.92 -65.15 -3.62
CA HIS A 191 37.04 -64.66 -2.80
C HIS A 191 38.05 -65.79 -2.52
N PRO A 192 39.32 -65.40 -2.30
CA PRO A 192 39.98 -65.79 -1.06
C PRO A 192 40.25 -64.58 -0.16
N ARG A 193 40.14 -64.80 1.15
CA ARG A 193 40.52 -63.84 2.18
C ARG A 193 41.98 -64.10 2.58
N GLY A 194 42.69 -63.05 2.99
CA GLY A 194 43.77 -63.20 3.96
C GLY A 194 45.12 -62.63 3.55
N MET A 195 45.35 -61.36 3.91
CA MET A 195 46.59 -60.99 4.59
C MET A 195 46.32 -59.78 5.49
N ARG A 196 46.38 -59.98 6.81
CA ARG A 196 46.44 -58.88 7.79
C ARG A 196 47.84 -58.84 8.36
N VAL A 197 48.63 -57.84 7.95
CA VAL A 197 49.79 -57.36 8.70
C VAL A 197 49.42 -56.00 9.27
N ARG A 198 49.80 -55.73 10.51
CA ARG A 198 49.20 -54.67 11.35
C ARG A 198 50.19 -53.52 11.59
N GLY A 199 49.78 -52.32 11.20
CA GLY A 199 50.24 -51.05 11.77
C GLY A 199 51.06 -50.14 10.84
N PRO A 200 51.26 -48.87 11.21
CA PRO A 200 50.54 -48.08 12.23
C PRO A 200 49.57 -47.04 11.60
N GLU A 201 48.71 -46.43 12.42
CA GLU A 201 47.77 -45.40 11.98
C GLU A 201 48.48 -44.08 11.59
N ALA A 202 48.35 -43.66 10.33
CA ALA A 202 48.66 -42.30 9.90
C ALA A 202 47.34 -41.52 9.71
N ARG A 203 47.11 -40.50 10.56
CA ARG A 203 45.96 -39.59 10.46
C ARG A 203 46.03 -38.80 9.14
N PRO A 204 44.97 -38.74 8.30
CA PRO A 204 44.90 -37.81 7.19
C PRO A 204 44.45 -36.42 7.69
N THR A 205 45.39 -35.56 8.05
CA THR A 205 45.11 -34.12 8.25
C THR A 205 45.04 -33.42 6.89
N HIS A 206 43.88 -33.52 6.23
CA HIS A 206 43.61 -32.81 4.98
C HIS A 206 43.16 -31.36 5.25
N THR A 207 44.14 -30.46 5.38
CA THR A 207 43.89 -29.02 5.59
C THR A 207 44.51 -28.16 4.48
N ALA A 208 44.18 -28.46 3.21
CA ALA A 208 44.43 -27.59 2.07
C ALA A 208 43.40 -27.85 0.94
N PRO A 209 42.79 -26.82 0.31
CA PRO A 209 41.92 -27.03 -0.85
C PRO A 209 42.73 -27.35 -2.13
N PRO A 210 42.23 -28.21 -3.04
CA PRO A 210 42.84 -28.40 -4.35
C PRO A 210 42.74 -27.14 -5.20
N ARG A 211 43.86 -26.65 -5.75
CA ARG A 211 43.85 -25.52 -6.69
C ARG A 211 43.48 -25.98 -8.10
N TYR A 212 42.28 -25.66 -8.55
CA TYR A 212 41.95 -25.63 -9.98
C TYR A 212 42.75 -24.51 -10.66
N ARG A 213 43.58 -24.81 -11.67
CA ARG A 213 44.24 -23.77 -12.49
C ARG A 213 44.39 -24.08 -13.99
N ASP A 214 43.88 -25.20 -14.50
CA ASP A 214 44.28 -25.71 -15.84
C ASP A 214 43.13 -25.84 -16.86
N HIS A 215 42.15 -24.93 -16.86
CA HIS A 215 41.02 -24.95 -17.83
C HIS A 215 40.78 -23.64 -18.62
N ILE A 216 41.68 -22.65 -18.55
CA ILE A 216 41.52 -21.36 -19.28
C ILE A 216 42.60 -21.15 -20.36
N ALA A 217 43.74 -21.85 -20.28
CA ALA A 217 44.86 -21.64 -21.21
C ALA A 217 44.68 -22.28 -22.61
N GLU A 218 43.70 -23.17 -22.82
CA GLU A 218 43.53 -23.88 -24.09
C GLU A 218 42.70 -23.11 -25.14
N GLY A 219 41.80 -22.20 -24.71
CA GLY A 219 41.01 -21.38 -25.64
C GLY A 219 41.88 -20.36 -26.41
N VAL A 220 42.76 -19.66 -25.70
CA VAL A 220 43.54 -18.53 -26.24
C VAL A 220 44.53 -18.95 -27.34
N ARG A 221 44.92 -20.24 -27.42
CA ARG A 221 45.79 -20.74 -28.49
C ARG A 221 45.06 -20.94 -29.82
N ALA A 222 43.76 -21.26 -29.80
CA ALA A 222 42.98 -21.49 -31.02
C ALA A 222 42.59 -20.18 -31.74
N ASP A 223 42.49 -19.07 -31.00
CA ASP A 223 42.05 -17.79 -31.55
C ASP A 223 43.20 -16.98 -32.20
N MET A 224 44.46 -17.20 -31.81
CA MET A 224 45.60 -16.59 -32.52
C MET A 224 45.81 -17.15 -33.94
N GLU A 225 45.38 -18.38 -34.23
CA GLU A 225 45.52 -19.00 -35.55
C GLU A 225 44.47 -18.51 -36.58
N ARG A 226 43.50 -17.68 -36.15
CA ARG A 226 42.39 -17.21 -37.00
C ARG A 226 42.49 -15.74 -37.45
N LEU A 227 43.59 -15.06 -37.12
CA LEU A 227 43.76 -13.61 -37.34
C LEU A 227 44.85 -13.23 -38.37
N CYS A 228 45.28 -14.16 -39.22
CA CYS A 228 46.20 -13.90 -40.33
C CYS A 228 45.48 -13.91 -41.69
N VAL A 229 45.00 -12.74 -42.13
CA VAL A 229 44.63 -12.47 -43.53
C VAL A 229 45.77 -11.68 -44.19
N PRO A 230 46.32 -12.11 -45.34
CA PRO A 230 47.41 -11.39 -46.01
C PRO A 230 46.87 -10.21 -46.87
N PRO A 231 47.48 -9.01 -46.80
CA PRO A 231 47.17 -7.90 -47.71
C PRO A 231 47.98 -7.94 -49.02
N PRO A 232 47.47 -7.35 -50.13
CA PRO A 232 48.16 -7.29 -51.42
C PRO A 232 49.19 -6.13 -51.50
N PRO A 233 50.10 -6.13 -52.50
CA PRO A 233 51.19 -5.16 -52.59
C PRO A 233 50.92 -3.99 -53.55
N SER A 234 51.19 -2.75 -53.13
CA SER A 234 51.55 -1.65 -54.06
C SER A 234 52.19 -0.42 -53.40
N THR A 235 53.38 -0.08 -53.91
CA THR A 235 53.97 1.27 -54.13
C THR A 235 54.42 2.18 -52.97
N THR A 236 55.66 2.67 -53.12
CA THR A 236 56.35 3.84 -52.50
C THR A 236 56.60 3.81 -50.98
N GLU A 237 57.75 4.23 -50.44
CA GLU A 237 59.12 4.39 -50.97
C GLU A 237 60.07 4.57 -49.75
N GLY A 238 61.34 4.14 -49.83
CA GLY A 238 62.38 4.60 -48.88
C GLY A 238 63.10 3.54 -48.03
N VAL A 239 64.44 3.57 -48.11
CA VAL A 239 65.43 2.88 -47.26
C VAL A 239 65.44 1.34 -47.32
N ALA A 240 66.13 0.82 -48.34
CA ALA A 240 66.63 -0.54 -48.34
C ALA A 240 67.88 -0.68 -47.45
N ALA A 241 67.94 -1.75 -46.65
CA ALA A 241 69.17 -2.30 -46.06
C ALA A 241 69.10 -3.85 -46.10
N PRO A 242 70.19 -4.58 -46.43
CA PRO A 242 70.05 -5.95 -46.94
C PRO A 242 70.41 -7.05 -45.91
N GLU A 243 69.43 -7.52 -45.12
CA GLU A 243 69.67 -8.63 -44.18
C GLU A 243 69.59 -10.03 -44.83
N SER A 244 69.03 -10.15 -46.04
CA SER A 244 68.81 -11.45 -46.73
C SER A 244 70.06 -12.08 -47.37
N GLN A 245 71.24 -11.44 -47.30
CA GLN A 245 72.49 -11.99 -47.88
C GLN A 245 73.45 -12.55 -46.82
N LEU A 246 73.34 -12.13 -45.55
CA LEU A 246 74.22 -12.59 -44.46
C LEU A 246 73.83 -13.97 -43.90
N SER A 247 72.57 -14.37 -44.06
CA SER A 247 72.08 -15.69 -43.65
C SER A 247 72.57 -16.82 -44.56
N HIS A 248 72.78 -16.55 -45.86
CA HIS A 248 73.28 -17.54 -46.81
C HIS A 248 74.80 -17.76 -46.75
N SER A 249 75.58 -16.78 -46.28
CA SER A 249 77.03 -16.92 -46.12
C SER A 249 77.44 -17.64 -44.84
N LEU A 250 76.63 -17.59 -43.77
CA LEU A 250 76.90 -18.31 -42.53
C LEU A 250 76.71 -19.83 -42.67
N VAL A 251 75.67 -20.28 -43.37
CA VAL A 251 75.33 -21.71 -43.51
C VAL A 251 76.39 -22.49 -44.30
N LEU A 252 77.11 -21.83 -45.22
CA LEU A 252 78.23 -22.43 -45.95
C LEU A 252 79.55 -22.43 -45.15
N ALA A 253 79.63 -21.72 -44.03
CA ALA A 253 80.83 -21.68 -43.17
C ALA A 253 80.81 -22.71 -42.03
N GLU A 254 79.65 -23.23 -41.64
CA GLU A 254 79.52 -24.21 -40.54
C GLU A 254 79.81 -25.67 -40.94
N LEU A 255 79.96 -25.97 -42.25
CA LEU A 255 80.16 -27.34 -42.75
C LEU A 255 81.63 -27.76 -42.99
N GLU A 256 82.61 -26.86 -42.88
CA GLU A 256 84.03 -27.15 -43.21
C GLU A 256 85.06 -26.71 -42.12
N PRO A 257 85.00 -27.21 -40.86
CA PRO A 257 86.10 -27.03 -39.89
C PRO A 257 87.12 -28.19 -39.85
N GLU A 258 86.78 -29.37 -40.37
CA GLU A 258 87.58 -30.59 -40.19
C GLU A 258 88.69 -30.75 -41.24
N THR A 259 88.42 -30.37 -42.50
CA THR A 259 89.36 -30.39 -43.62
C THR A 259 90.53 -29.42 -43.44
N GLN A 260 90.26 -28.22 -42.93
CA GLN A 260 91.27 -27.18 -42.74
C GLN A 260 92.28 -27.52 -41.65
N CYS A 261 91.92 -28.35 -40.66
CA CYS A 261 92.85 -28.78 -39.61
C CYS A 261 93.92 -29.76 -40.14
N LEU A 262 93.59 -30.57 -41.15
CA LEU A 262 94.52 -31.55 -41.73
C LEU A 262 95.58 -30.92 -42.64
N ALA A 263 95.25 -29.79 -43.30
CA ALA A 263 96.17 -29.08 -44.19
C ALA A 263 97.40 -28.50 -43.46
N TRP A 264 97.26 -28.08 -42.20
CA TRP A 264 98.37 -27.60 -41.37
C TRP A 264 99.18 -28.72 -40.71
N GLY A 265 98.67 -29.96 -40.69
CA GLY A 265 99.33 -31.10 -40.06
C GLY A 265 100.47 -31.70 -40.88
N SER A 266 100.41 -31.62 -42.21
CA SER A 266 101.39 -32.30 -43.11
C SER A 266 102.70 -31.53 -43.34
N ALA A 267 103.00 -30.51 -42.52
CA ALA A 267 104.15 -29.62 -42.72
C ALA A 267 105.22 -29.68 -41.61
N MET A 268 105.02 -30.46 -40.54
CA MET A 268 105.98 -30.57 -39.41
C MET A 268 106.13 -32.00 -38.88
N ASP A 269 106.82 -32.85 -39.64
CA ASP A 269 107.31 -34.16 -39.15
C ASP A 269 108.78 -34.09 -38.68
N ARG A 270 109.01 -33.54 -37.48
CA ARG A 270 110.16 -33.88 -36.59
C ARG A 270 109.73 -33.74 -35.11
N ASP A 271 110.14 -34.72 -34.30
CA ASP A 271 110.00 -34.82 -32.83
C ASP A 271 108.56 -34.99 -32.25
N GLY A 272 108.04 -36.22 -32.35
CA GLY A 272 106.65 -36.57 -32.03
C GLY A 272 106.34 -37.03 -30.60
N ALA A 273 106.55 -36.18 -29.58
CA ALA A 273 106.07 -36.44 -28.21
C ALA A 273 105.39 -35.23 -27.52
N PRO A 274 105.99 -34.02 -27.45
CA PRO A 274 105.36 -32.88 -26.78
C PRO A 274 104.17 -32.30 -27.57
N THR A 275 104.20 -32.40 -28.91
CA THR A 275 103.22 -31.77 -29.81
C THR A 275 101.78 -32.27 -29.58
N GLN A 276 101.60 -33.55 -29.24
CA GLN A 276 100.29 -34.13 -28.96
C GLN A 276 99.64 -33.55 -27.69
N GLN A 277 100.44 -33.22 -26.66
CA GLN A 277 99.93 -32.61 -25.43
C GLN A 277 99.44 -31.18 -25.67
N TYR A 278 100.17 -30.39 -26.46
CA TYR A 278 99.72 -29.04 -26.87
C TYR A 278 98.45 -29.09 -27.72
N HIS A 279 98.31 -30.07 -28.61
CA HIS A 279 97.05 -30.27 -29.34
C HIS A 279 95.89 -30.66 -28.41
N HIS A 280 96.12 -31.50 -27.41
CA HIS A 280 95.08 -31.87 -26.44
C HIS A 280 94.63 -30.64 -25.62
N GLN A 281 95.57 -29.87 -25.06
CA GLN A 281 95.29 -28.62 -24.35
C GLN A 281 94.57 -27.59 -25.25
N ALA A 282 94.95 -27.47 -26.52
CA ALA A 282 94.26 -26.60 -27.47
C ALA A 282 92.81 -27.05 -27.74
N LEU A 283 92.52 -28.36 -27.75
CA LEU A 283 91.17 -28.88 -27.87
C LEU A 283 90.34 -28.63 -26.60
N GLU A 284 90.94 -28.77 -25.42
CA GLU A 284 90.31 -28.41 -24.14
C GLU A 284 89.99 -26.91 -24.06
N HIS A 285 90.95 -26.03 -24.44
CA HIS A 285 90.71 -24.59 -24.52
C HIS A 285 89.64 -24.23 -25.55
N ARG A 286 89.60 -24.91 -26.71
CA ARG A 286 88.50 -24.73 -27.68
C ARG A 286 87.16 -25.19 -27.10
N ALA A 287 87.12 -26.25 -26.30
CA ALA A 287 85.90 -26.71 -25.64
C ALA A 287 85.40 -25.73 -24.56
N THR A 288 86.29 -25.19 -23.72
CA THR A 288 85.93 -24.17 -22.72
C THR A 288 85.51 -22.85 -23.38
N ILE A 289 86.15 -22.43 -24.48
CA ILE A 289 85.72 -21.28 -25.27
C ILE A 289 84.32 -21.49 -25.86
N ARG A 290 84.02 -22.67 -26.43
CA ARG A 290 82.65 -22.98 -26.92
C ARG A 290 81.61 -22.88 -25.79
N GLY A 291 81.88 -23.51 -24.64
CA GLY A 291 81.01 -23.43 -23.47
C GLY A 291 80.82 -22.00 -22.94
N ASN A 292 81.87 -21.17 -22.98
CA ASN A 292 81.78 -19.75 -22.60
C ASN A 292 80.95 -18.93 -23.60
N VAL A 293 81.09 -19.19 -24.91
CA VAL A 293 80.27 -18.55 -25.96
C VAL A 293 78.79 -18.95 -25.82
N GLU A 294 78.51 -20.22 -25.57
CA GLU A 294 77.16 -20.72 -25.27
C GLU A 294 76.60 -20.08 -24.00
N LEU A 295 77.39 -19.97 -22.92
CA LEU A 295 77.01 -19.28 -21.70
C LEU A 295 76.67 -17.80 -21.95
N ILE A 296 77.47 -17.08 -22.74
CA ILE A 296 77.18 -15.68 -23.11
C ILE A 296 75.89 -15.58 -23.93
N ARG A 297 75.67 -16.47 -24.90
CA ARG A 297 74.42 -16.55 -25.68
C ARG A 297 73.21 -16.78 -24.77
N LEU A 298 73.28 -17.75 -23.87
CA LEU A 298 72.20 -18.07 -22.92
C LEU A 298 71.95 -16.93 -21.93
N GLN A 299 72.99 -16.28 -21.40
CA GLN A 299 72.84 -15.11 -20.54
C GLN A 299 72.22 -13.92 -21.29
N ARG A 300 72.54 -13.72 -22.57
CA ARG A 300 71.92 -12.66 -23.39
C ARG A 300 70.42 -12.93 -23.59
N LEU A 301 70.05 -14.14 -24.00
CA LEU A 301 68.65 -14.55 -24.14
C LEU A 301 67.89 -14.41 -22.80
N LEU A 302 68.52 -14.81 -21.68
CA LEU A 302 67.93 -14.65 -20.34
C LEU A 302 67.68 -13.17 -20.00
N ARG A 303 68.63 -12.28 -20.32
CA ARG A 303 68.47 -10.83 -20.14
C ARG A 303 67.33 -10.29 -21.00
N GLU A 304 67.30 -10.61 -22.29
CA GLU A 304 66.26 -10.20 -23.23
C GLU A 304 64.86 -10.64 -22.74
N ARG A 305 64.69 -11.92 -22.37
CA ARG A 305 63.43 -12.43 -21.78
C ARG A 305 63.11 -11.76 -20.42
N SER A 306 64.11 -11.44 -19.60
CA SER A 306 63.87 -10.72 -18.34
C SER A 306 63.39 -9.27 -18.56
N CYS A 307 63.86 -8.61 -19.62
CA CYS A 307 63.40 -7.28 -20.03
C CYS A 307 61.97 -7.35 -20.59
N GLU A 308 61.66 -8.32 -21.45
CA GLU A 308 60.28 -8.57 -21.93
C GLU A 308 59.31 -8.83 -20.77
N LEU A 309 59.73 -9.62 -19.78
CA LEU A 309 58.95 -9.87 -18.55
C LEU A 309 58.80 -8.61 -17.69
N ALA A 310 59.81 -7.74 -17.63
CA ALA A 310 59.70 -6.46 -16.93
C ALA A 310 58.73 -5.50 -17.63
N VAL A 311 58.80 -5.37 -18.97
CA VAL A 311 57.91 -4.53 -19.78
C VAL A 311 56.46 -5.01 -19.69
N THR A 312 56.23 -6.33 -19.79
CA THR A 312 54.87 -6.89 -19.65
C THR A 312 54.32 -6.71 -18.24
N ARG A 313 55.15 -6.88 -17.18
CA ARG A 313 54.75 -6.56 -15.80
C ARG A 313 54.36 -5.08 -15.63
N GLY A 314 55.12 -4.15 -16.21
CA GLY A 314 54.77 -2.72 -16.21
C GLY A 314 53.40 -2.47 -16.86
N ARG A 315 53.16 -3.04 -18.05
CA ARG A 315 51.84 -2.94 -18.70
C ARG A 315 50.71 -3.53 -17.86
N PHE A 316 50.96 -4.59 -17.08
CA PHE A 316 49.96 -5.13 -16.15
C PHE A 316 49.70 -4.21 -14.96
N THR A 317 50.72 -3.51 -14.42
CA THR A 317 50.51 -2.51 -13.37
C THR A 317 49.78 -1.28 -13.90
N ASP A 318 50.13 -0.78 -15.09
CA ASP A 318 49.46 0.36 -15.73
C ASP A 318 47.96 0.08 -15.94
N LEU A 319 47.64 -1.13 -16.42
CA LEU A 319 46.25 -1.59 -16.57
C LEU A 319 45.53 -1.74 -15.23
N GLN A 320 46.21 -2.28 -14.20
CA GLN A 320 45.64 -2.40 -12.86
C GLN A 320 45.29 -1.02 -12.27
N GLU A 321 46.22 -0.06 -12.34
CA GLU A 321 46.01 1.31 -11.86
C GLU A 321 44.87 2.01 -12.61
N ALA A 322 44.75 1.79 -13.93
CA ALA A 322 43.63 2.31 -14.72
C ALA A 322 42.27 1.72 -14.30
N TYR A 323 42.20 0.40 -14.08
CA TYR A 323 40.97 -0.25 -13.57
C TYR A 323 40.61 0.19 -12.16
N GLU A 324 41.59 0.33 -11.26
CA GLU A 324 41.37 0.82 -9.90
C GLU A 324 40.87 2.27 -9.90
N SER A 325 41.46 3.13 -10.75
CA SER A 325 41.04 4.52 -10.93
C SER A 325 39.60 4.61 -11.47
N GLN A 326 39.26 3.80 -12.49
CA GLN A 326 37.90 3.75 -13.03
C GLN A 326 36.88 3.26 -11.99
N LEU A 327 37.26 2.26 -11.18
CA LEU A 327 36.41 1.77 -10.10
C LEU A 327 36.17 2.84 -9.02
N GLN A 328 37.20 3.62 -8.67
CA GLN A 328 37.07 4.74 -7.72
C GLN A 328 36.13 5.82 -8.26
N GLN A 329 36.32 6.25 -9.52
CA GLN A 329 35.43 7.22 -10.18
C GLN A 329 33.96 6.73 -10.25
N ASN A 330 33.75 5.44 -10.56
CA ASN A 330 32.42 4.84 -10.55
C ASN A 330 31.81 4.82 -9.13
N GLN A 331 32.60 4.58 -8.09
CA GLN A 331 32.12 4.67 -6.70
C GLN A 331 31.80 6.11 -6.28
N GLU A 332 32.60 7.10 -6.69
CA GLU A 332 32.38 8.51 -6.37
C GLU A 332 31.15 9.09 -7.08
N THR A 333 30.95 8.75 -8.35
CA THR A 333 29.74 9.13 -9.09
C THR A 333 28.47 8.47 -8.52
N LEU A 334 28.55 7.22 -8.05
CA LEU A 334 27.45 6.56 -7.34
C LEU A 334 27.20 7.16 -5.94
N ARG A 335 28.24 7.53 -5.19
CA ARG A 335 28.10 8.23 -3.89
C ARG A 335 27.44 9.59 -4.06
N THR A 336 27.99 10.45 -4.92
CA THR A 336 27.47 11.81 -5.16
C THR A 336 26.04 11.82 -5.72
N SER A 337 25.68 10.88 -6.61
CA SER A 337 24.30 10.74 -7.06
C SER A 337 23.35 10.23 -5.97
N SER A 338 23.80 9.31 -5.12
CA SER A 338 23.03 8.84 -3.96
C SER A 338 22.82 9.95 -2.93
N GLU A 339 23.85 10.73 -2.62
CA GLU A 339 23.81 11.91 -1.75
C GLU A 339 22.86 12.99 -2.30
N ALA A 340 22.90 13.25 -3.60
CA ALA A 340 21.97 14.18 -4.25
C ALA A 340 20.51 13.71 -4.18
N LEU A 341 20.24 12.41 -4.31
CA LEU A 341 18.90 11.84 -4.12
C LEU A 341 18.44 11.91 -2.65
N LEU A 342 19.34 11.68 -1.68
CA LEU A 342 19.04 11.86 -0.26
C LEU A 342 18.69 13.32 0.06
N ALA A 343 19.46 14.29 -0.46
CA ALA A 343 19.14 15.72 -0.30
C ALA A 343 17.78 16.11 -0.92
N GLN A 344 17.41 15.52 -2.06
CA GLN A 344 16.06 15.70 -2.64
C GLN A 344 14.96 15.10 -1.76
N LEU A 345 15.17 13.90 -1.21
CA LEU A 345 14.24 13.27 -0.27
C LEU A 345 14.08 14.12 0.99
N GLU A 346 15.18 14.61 1.58
CA GLU A 346 15.16 15.52 2.73
C GLU A 346 14.36 16.79 2.42
N ALA A 347 14.63 17.47 1.30
CA ALA A 347 13.88 18.65 0.87
C ALA A 347 12.38 18.36 0.70
N LEU A 348 12.01 17.21 0.12
CA LEU A 348 10.62 16.78 0.00
C LEU A 348 9.98 16.45 1.36
N THR A 349 10.71 15.87 2.32
CA THR A 349 10.18 15.66 3.68
C THR A 349 9.97 16.97 4.43
N VAL A 350 10.81 17.98 4.22
CA VAL A 350 10.62 19.32 4.78
C VAL A 350 9.39 19.99 4.17
N GLN A 351 9.19 19.89 2.85
CA GLN A 351 7.97 20.37 2.19
C GLN A 351 6.72 19.64 2.71
N LEU A 352 6.77 18.32 2.85
CA LEU A 352 5.65 17.53 3.40
C LEU A 352 5.31 17.96 4.82
N LYS A 353 6.32 18.16 5.69
CA LYS A 353 6.13 18.68 7.05
C LYS A 353 5.46 20.05 7.03
N ALA A 354 5.91 20.98 6.18
CA ALA A 354 5.31 22.30 6.04
C ALA A 354 3.85 22.23 5.55
N GLU A 355 3.51 21.36 4.60
CA GLU A 355 2.12 21.16 4.17
C GLU A 355 1.26 20.52 5.28
N THR A 356 1.76 19.53 6.03
CA THR A 356 1.01 18.96 7.18
C THR A 356 0.72 20.01 8.26
N GLN A 357 1.65 20.93 8.53
CA GLN A 357 1.42 22.05 9.45
C GLN A 357 0.34 23.02 8.93
N LYS A 358 0.31 23.30 7.62
CA LYS A 358 -0.76 24.10 7.01
C LYS A 358 -2.12 23.40 7.12
N VAL A 359 -2.17 22.07 6.91
CA VAL A 359 -3.39 21.27 7.05
C VAL A 359 -3.92 21.37 8.49
N MET A 360 -3.11 21.13 9.52
CA MET A 360 -3.56 21.30 10.91
C MET A 360 -4.00 22.74 11.25
N ALA A 361 -3.36 23.74 10.64
CA ALA A 361 -3.76 25.14 10.77
C ALA A 361 -5.08 25.49 10.03
N LEU A 362 -5.52 24.67 9.08
CA LEU A 362 -6.83 24.74 8.43
C LEU A 362 -7.88 23.91 9.19
N GLU A 363 -7.54 22.71 9.65
CA GLU A 363 -8.39 21.86 10.49
C GLU A 363 -8.84 22.62 11.75
N SER A 364 -7.89 23.22 12.49
CA SER A 364 -8.22 24.08 13.65
C SER A 364 -9.01 25.36 13.30
N LYS A 365 -9.10 25.78 12.03
CA LYS A 365 -10.05 26.83 11.59
C LYS A 365 -11.43 26.24 11.33
N VAL A 366 -11.50 25.06 10.70
CA VAL A 366 -12.76 24.33 10.48
C VAL A 366 -13.42 23.97 11.81
N GLU A 367 -12.66 23.47 12.79
CA GLU A 367 -13.14 23.20 14.16
C GLU A 367 -13.76 24.45 14.80
N ARG A 368 -13.07 25.60 14.72
CA ARG A 368 -13.60 26.89 15.22
C ARG A 368 -14.88 27.31 14.49
N VAL A 369 -14.95 27.12 13.18
CA VAL A 369 -16.17 27.43 12.40
C VAL A 369 -17.31 26.48 12.80
N SER A 370 -17.05 25.18 13.02
CA SER A 370 -18.09 24.24 13.48
C SER A 370 -18.62 24.58 14.88
N PHE A 371 -17.77 25.05 15.80
CA PHE A 371 -18.21 25.55 17.10
C PHE A 371 -19.10 26.80 16.96
N LEU A 372 -18.70 27.76 16.13
CA LEU A 372 -19.50 28.96 15.87
C LEU A 372 -20.82 28.65 15.15
N GLN A 373 -20.84 27.60 14.31
CA GLN A 373 -22.06 27.12 13.67
C GLN A 373 -23.02 26.52 14.70
N GLY A 374 -22.56 25.69 15.64
CA GLY A 374 -23.40 25.16 16.72
C GLY A 374 -24.02 26.27 17.57
N ALA A 375 -23.22 27.27 17.97
CA ALA A 375 -23.73 28.43 18.69
C ALA A 375 -24.76 29.25 17.86
N LEU A 376 -24.58 29.34 16.54
CA LEU A 376 -25.55 29.99 15.65
C LEU A 376 -26.85 29.18 15.56
N GLU A 377 -26.78 27.85 15.54
CA GLU A 377 -27.94 26.96 15.55
C GLU A 377 -28.74 27.09 16.86
N GLU A 378 -28.07 27.16 18.03
CA GLU A 378 -28.69 27.48 19.33
C GLU A 378 -29.41 28.85 19.31
N PHE A 379 -28.77 29.90 18.77
CA PHE A 379 -29.41 31.22 18.64
C PHE A 379 -30.61 31.17 17.69
N GLN A 380 -30.56 30.41 16.60
CA GLN A 380 -31.70 30.22 15.71
C GLN A 380 -32.85 29.49 16.42
N GLU A 381 -32.58 28.48 17.24
CA GLU A 381 -33.61 27.80 18.02
C GLU A 381 -34.25 28.73 19.07
N ARG A 382 -33.46 29.57 19.74
CA ARG A 382 -33.99 30.57 20.67
C ARG A 382 -34.84 31.62 19.96
N ILE A 383 -34.48 32.04 18.75
CA ILE A 383 -35.32 32.91 17.92
C ILE A 383 -36.64 32.19 17.59
N ARG A 384 -36.59 30.95 17.07
CA ARG A 384 -37.80 30.16 16.76
C ARG A 384 -38.71 29.94 17.98
N SER A 385 -38.16 29.84 19.20
CA SER A 385 -38.98 29.74 20.41
C SER A 385 -39.68 31.07 20.73
N LEU A 386 -38.94 32.19 20.68
CA LEU A 386 -39.49 33.55 20.88
C LEU A 386 -40.53 33.92 19.82
N GLU A 387 -40.37 33.44 18.58
CA GLU A 387 -41.35 33.63 17.51
C GLU A 387 -42.66 32.90 17.80
N LYS A 388 -42.59 31.66 18.31
CA LYS A 388 -43.78 30.91 18.77
C LYS A 388 -44.43 31.57 19.99
N GLU A 389 -43.64 32.01 20.98
CA GLU A 389 -44.13 32.74 22.15
C GLU A 389 -44.87 34.03 21.71
N ARG A 390 -44.30 34.80 20.78
CA ARG A 390 -44.95 35.98 20.17
C ARG A 390 -46.26 35.62 19.47
N ASP A 391 -46.31 34.55 18.70
CA ASP A 391 -47.50 34.22 17.92
C ASP A 391 -48.64 33.70 18.81
N LEU A 392 -48.33 32.91 19.85
CA LEU A 392 -49.29 32.57 20.91
C LEU A 392 -49.84 33.83 21.62
N LEU A 393 -48.97 34.80 21.94
CA LEU A 393 -49.40 36.07 22.55
C LEU A 393 -50.30 36.91 21.63
N LYS A 394 -50.12 36.83 20.30
CA LYS A 394 -51.07 37.45 19.35
C LYS A 394 -52.40 36.72 19.37
N GLU A 395 -52.41 35.39 19.27
CA GLU A 395 -53.64 34.61 19.34
C GLU A 395 -54.42 34.89 20.63
N ASP A 396 -53.74 35.03 21.77
CA ASP A 396 -54.38 35.35 23.05
C ASP A 396 -54.87 36.81 23.13
N TYR A 397 -54.17 37.75 22.49
CA TYR A 397 -54.66 39.12 22.32
C TYR A 397 -55.91 39.18 21.43
N ASP A 398 -55.90 38.48 20.30
CA ASP A 398 -57.02 38.42 19.35
C ASP A 398 -58.25 37.77 20.00
N LYS A 399 -58.08 36.67 20.75
CA LYS A 399 -59.15 36.04 21.55
C LYS A 399 -59.74 37.01 22.58
N LEU A 400 -58.89 37.80 23.27
CA LEU A 400 -59.35 38.80 24.22
C LEU A 400 -60.14 39.91 23.53
N LEU A 401 -59.67 40.39 22.38
CA LEU A 401 -60.36 41.40 21.56
C LEU A 401 -61.73 40.92 21.07
N GLU A 402 -61.81 39.69 20.54
CA GLU A 402 -63.08 39.06 20.17
C GLU A 402 -64.03 38.94 21.37
N SER A 403 -63.50 38.57 22.55
CA SER A 403 -64.30 38.44 23.77
C SER A 403 -64.84 39.77 24.29
N THR A 404 -64.08 40.88 24.18
CA THR A 404 -64.57 42.21 24.55
C THR A 404 -65.61 42.72 23.57
N LEU A 405 -65.39 42.55 22.25
CA LEU A 405 -66.38 42.89 21.23
C LEU A 405 -67.69 42.10 21.40
N ALA A 406 -67.61 40.80 21.71
CA ALA A 406 -68.78 39.98 22.01
C ALA A 406 -69.49 40.40 23.32
N CYS A 407 -68.74 40.93 24.30
CA CYS A 407 -69.31 41.49 25.53
C CYS A 407 -70.05 42.81 25.24
N GLU A 408 -69.47 43.70 24.45
CA GLU A 408 -70.09 44.96 24.00
C GLU A 408 -71.38 44.70 23.19
N GLN A 409 -71.37 43.71 22.30
CA GLN A 409 -72.58 43.27 21.57
C GLN A 409 -73.69 42.81 22.54
N ARG A 410 -73.37 41.89 23.46
CA ARG A 410 -74.32 41.44 24.49
C ARG A 410 -74.84 42.58 25.37
N GLN A 411 -74.01 43.57 25.67
CA GLN A 411 -74.41 44.72 26.46
C GLN A 411 -75.38 45.62 25.67
N GLY A 412 -75.17 45.77 24.35
CA GLY A 412 -76.13 46.41 23.45
C GLY A 412 -77.46 45.65 23.34
N ASP A 413 -77.43 44.32 23.30
CA ASP A 413 -78.64 43.48 23.32
C ASP A 413 -79.39 43.60 24.65
N ILE A 414 -78.67 43.63 25.78
CA ILE A 414 -79.24 43.86 27.12
C ILE A 414 -79.93 45.22 27.18
N SER A 415 -79.28 46.30 26.72
CA SER A 415 -79.93 47.63 26.72
C SER A 415 -81.17 47.69 25.83
N GLN A 416 -81.19 47.00 24.67
CA GLN A 416 -82.40 46.88 23.85
C GLN A 416 -83.53 46.13 24.57
N LEU A 417 -83.21 45.05 25.30
CA LEU A 417 -84.19 44.30 26.10
C LEU A 417 -84.68 45.10 27.31
N GLU A 418 -83.81 45.89 27.95
CA GLU A 418 -84.19 46.82 29.02
C GLU A 418 -85.14 47.91 28.53
N GLU A 419 -84.88 48.49 27.35
CA GLU A 419 -85.79 49.45 26.70
C GLU A 419 -87.15 48.81 26.40
N GLN A 420 -87.19 47.62 25.77
CA GLN A 420 -88.42 46.88 25.48
C GLN A 420 -89.21 46.58 26.77
N LEU A 421 -88.54 46.10 27.83
CA LEU A 421 -89.18 45.81 29.10
C LEU A 421 -89.69 47.09 29.79
N SER A 422 -88.99 48.21 29.64
CA SER A 422 -89.42 49.50 30.17
C SER A 422 -90.70 50.03 29.50
N LEU A 423 -90.84 49.78 28.19
CA LEU A 423 -92.02 50.09 27.38
C LEU A 423 -93.19 49.20 27.79
N GLU A 424 -93.01 47.86 27.85
CA GLU A 424 -94.06 46.95 28.34
C GLU A 424 -94.52 47.30 29.76
N LEU A 425 -93.61 47.71 30.63
CA LEU A 425 -93.95 48.16 31.98
C LEU A 425 -94.71 49.50 31.97
N ALA A 426 -94.46 50.38 30.99
CA ALA A 426 -95.24 51.60 30.81
C ALA A 426 -96.65 51.30 30.29
N GLU A 427 -96.79 50.39 29.33
CA GLU A 427 -98.08 49.91 28.84
C GLU A 427 -98.88 49.23 29.95
N LYS A 428 -98.26 48.35 30.74
CA LYS A 428 -98.88 47.71 31.91
C LYS A 428 -99.28 48.73 32.98
N ARG A 429 -98.52 49.81 33.19
CA ARG A 429 -98.94 50.92 34.07
C ARG A 429 -100.17 51.64 33.51
N GLY A 430 -100.19 51.98 32.22
CA GLY A 430 -101.34 52.59 31.55
C GLY A 430 -102.60 51.73 31.66
N LEU A 431 -102.51 50.43 31.35
CA LEU A 431 -103.62 49.48 31.48
C LEU A 431 -104.11 49.32 32.93
N MET A 432 -103.21 49.43 33.92
CA MET A 432 -103.59 49.43 35.34
C MET A 432 -104.30 50.72 35.74
N GLU A 433 -103.89 51.88 35.23
CA GLU A 433 -104.57 53.15 35.42
C GLU A 433 -105.96 53.15 34.74
N GLU A 434 -106.08 52.62 33.52
CA GLU A 434 -107.35 52.38 32.84
C GLU A 434 -108.26 51.44 33.63
N LEU A 435 -107.74 50.32 34.15
CA LEU A 435 -108.49 49.41 35.01
C LEU A 435 -108.96 50.05 36.32
N VAL A 436 -108.17 50.97 36.90
CA VAL A 436 -108.57 51.74 38.09
C VAL A 436 -109.66 52.75 37.73
N GLN A 437 -109.55 53.44 36.59
CA GLN A 437 -110.60 54.34 36.10
C GLN A 437 -111.90 53.58 35.80
N GLU A 438 -111.83 52.42 35.14
CA GLU A 438 -112.98 51.55 34.91
C GLU A 438 -113.56 51.00 36.21
N ARG A 439 -112.74 50.66 37.21
CA ARG A 439 -113.24 50.29 38.54
C ARG A 439 -113.96 51.44 39.24
N ALA A 440 -113.42 52.67 39.16
CA ALA A 440 -114.07 53.86 39.71
C ALA A 440 -115.42 54.13 39.02
N ARG A 441 -115.48 54.09 37.68
CA ARG A 441 -116.73 54.16 36.90
C ARG A 441 -117.71 53.06 37.30
N ASN A 442 -117.24 51.83 37.51
CA ASN A 442 -118.07 50.73 37.99
C ASN A 442 -118.54 50.92 39.44
N GLU A 443 -117.78 51.59 40.30
CA GLU A 443 -118.23 51.95 41.65
C GLU A 443 -119.23 53.10 41.64
N GLU A 444 -119.07 54.10 40.78
CA GLU A 444 -120.07 55.15 40.54
C GLU A 444 -121.39 54.54 40.03
N LEU A 445 -121.33 53.66 39.03
CA LEU A 445 -122.49 52.91 38.53
C LEU A 445 -123.09 51.98 39.59
N LYS A 446 -122.29 51.32 40.45
CA LYS A 446 -122.81 50.56 41.60
C LYS A 446 -123.54 51.47 42.59
N GLN A 447 -123.01 52.65 42.90
CA GLN A 447 -123.68 53.63 43.77
C GLN A 447 -124.98 54.15 43.14
N GLU A 448 -125.07 54.27 41.82
CA GLU A 448 -126.34 54.55 41.13
C GLU A 448 -127.33 53.37 41.20
N VAL A 449 -126.85 52.12 41.05
CA VAL A 449 -127.67 50.92 41.22
C VAL A 449 -128.17 50.76 42.67
N GLU A 450 -127.35 51.09 43.67
CA GLU A 450 -127.75 51.07 45.09
C GLU A 450 -128.72 52.19 45.47
N ARG A 451 -128.68 53.36 44.80
CA ARG A 451 -129.73 54.38 44.93
C ARG A 451 -131.12 53.90 44.45
N GLY A 452 -131.19 52.75 43.77
CA GLY A 452 -132.42 52.20 43.20
C GLY A 452 -133.15 51.15 44.05
N LYS A 453 -132.58 50.57 45.12
CA LYS A 453 -133.21 49.45 45.87
C LYS A 453 -132.92 49.47 47.38
N GLN A 454 -133.88 48.99 48.18
CA GLN A 454 -133.84 48.98 49.65
C GLN A 454 -133.64 47.56 50.23
N THR A 455 -132.95 47.48 51.38
CA THR A 455 -132.93 46.35 52.37
C THR A 455 -132.23 45.03 51.93
N PRO A 456 -131.88 44.09 52.85
CA PRO A 456 -130.64 44.19 53.63
C PRO A 456 -129.83 42.85 53.74
N GLU A 457 -128.82 42.86 54.63
CA GLU A 457 -128.29 41.73 55.43
C GLU A 457 -127.02 40.93 55.06
N GLN A 458 -126.33 40.55 56.16
CA GLN A 458 -125.38 39.44 56.42
C GLN A 458 -123.88 39.53 56.03
N LYS A 459 -123.05 39.38 57.08
CA LYS A 459 -121.62 38.99 57.03
C LYS A 459 -121.48 37.46 56.83
N PRO A 460 -120.28 36.92 56.54
CA PRO A 460 -119.35 36.59 57.63
C PRO A 460 -117.87 36.91 57.37
N ASP A 461 -117.10 36.96 58.47
CA ASP A 461 -115.63 36.99 58.53
C ASP A 461 -115.05 35.53 58.40
N PRO A 462 -113.86 35.14 58.94
CA PRO A 462 -112.58 35.09 58.21
C PRO A 462 -111.84 33.72 58.28
N THR A 463 -110.81 33.49 57.43
CA THR A 463 -109.76 32.43 57.63
C THR A 463 -108.58 32.67 56.67
N LEU A 464 -107.34 32.87 57.16
CA LEU A 464 -106.36 31.87 57.62
C LEU A 464 -105.80 30.95 56.52
N PHE A 465 -104.53 31.17 56.13
CA PHE A 465 -103.55 30.09 55.96
C PHE A 465 -102.12 30.59 56.23
N GLN A 466 -101.50 30.00 57.26
CA GLN A 466 -100.09 30.05 57.65
C GLN A 466 -99.79 28.71 58.38
N PRO A 467 -98.52 28.30 58.59
CA PRO A 467 -97.42 28.17 57.63
C PRO A 467 -97.29 26.70 57.16
N PRO A 468 -96.54 25.71 57.74
CA PRO A 468 -95.44 25.70 58.72
C PRO A 468 -94.11 25.01 58.26
N CYS A 469 -93.04 25.23 59.05
CA CYS A 469 -91.96 24.30 59.45
C CYS A 469 -91.01 23.61 58.44
N LEU A 470 -89.77 24.12 58.43
CA LEU A 470 -88.55 23.39 58.84
C LEU A 470 -88.77 22.00 59.49
N ASP A 471 -88.01 20.99 59.05
CA ASP A 471 -87.09 20.31 59.99
C ASP A 471 -85.90 19.60 59.29
N ARG A 472 -84.78 19.55 60.03
CA ARG A 472 -83.75 18.50 60.08
C ARG A 472 -82.88 18.15 58.85
N PHE A 473 -81.62 18.57 58.91
CA PHE A 473 -80.45 17.93 58.28
C PHE A 473 -80.32 16.43 58.65
N PRO A 474 -79.63 15.62 57.83
CA PRO A 474 -78.22 15.38 58.16
C PRO A 474 -77.25 15.45 56.98
N THR A 475 -76.01 15.81 57.32
CA THR A 475 -74.78 15.58 56.56
C THR A 475 -74.53 14.10 56.28
N GLU A 476 -74.45 13.69 55.01
CA GLU A 476 -73.72 12.48 54.56
C GLU A 476 -73.20 12.66 53.12
N THR A 477 -71.96 13.16 52.96
CA THR A 477 -71.23 13.22 51.67
C THR A 477 -69.78 12.76 51.85
N GLU A 478 -69.60 11.55 52.39
CA GLU A 478 -68.29 10.90 52.60
C GLU A 478 -68.34 9.39 52.24
N PRO A 479 -68.60 9.04 50.97
CA PRO A 479 -67.94 7.83 50.44
C PRO A 479 -67.37 7.96 49.01
N GLU A 480 -67.80 8.94 48.21
CA GLU A 480 -67.45 9.02 46.78
C GLU A 480 -66.05 9.62 46.52
N GLU A 481 -65.62 10.58 47.33
CA GLU A 481 -64.29 11.20 47.22
C GLU A 481 -63.16 10.21 47.54
N LEU A 482 -63.33 9.34 48.54
CA LEU A 482 -62.33 8.32 48.87
C LEU A 482 -62.21 7.22 47.80
N PHE A 483 -63.29 6.89 47.08
CA PHE A 483 -63.22 5.92 45.98
C PHE A 483 -62.56 6.51 44.74
N THR A 484 -62.95 7.73 44.36
CA THR A 484 -62.36 8.45 43.23
C THR A 484 -60.87 8.73 43.47
N GLN A 485 -60.48 9.22 44.65
CA GLN A 485 -59.08 9.44 45.02
C GLN A 485 -58.25 8.15 44.96
N ARG A 486 -58.75 7.03 45.51
CA ARG A 486 -58.07 5.71 45.41
C ARG A 486 -57.96 5.23 43.97
N SER A 487 -58.95 5.50 43.11
CA SER A 487 -58.91 5.15 41.68
C SER A 487 -57.85 5.97 40.92
N LEU A 488 -57.71 7.26 41.25
CA LEU A 488 -56.70 8.14 40.68
C LEU A 488 -55.29 7.75 41.16
N SER A 489 -55.10 7.49 42.46
CA SER A 489 -53.82 7.00 42.98
C SER A 489 -53.41 5.64 42.40
N ARG A 490 -54.37 4.78 42.03
CA ARG A 490 -54.07 3.53 41.33
C ARG A 490 -53.59 3.78 39.90
N LYS A 491 -54.35 4.57 39.11
CA LYS A 491 -53.97 4.95 37.75
C LYS A 491 -52.61 5.64 37.70
N LEU A 492 -52.33 6.51 38.67
CA LEU A 492 -51.06 7.23 38.77
C LEU A 492 -49.88 6.26 38.98
N ARG A 493 -50.01 5.27 39.88
CA ARG A 493 -49.01 4.20 40.05
C ARG A 493 -48.89 3.27 38.85
N GLU A 494 -49.99 2.98 38.15
CA GLU A 494 -49.98 2.21 36.90
C GLU A 494 -49.21 2.97 35.81
N THR A 495 -49.37 4.30 35.70
CA THR A 495 -48.57 5.15 34.80
C THR A 495 -47.12 5.29 35.23
N GLU A 496 -46.81 5.36 36.53
CA GLU A 496 -45.44 5.38 37.05
C GLU A 496 -44.72 4.05 36.75
N ALA A 497 -45.39 2.90 36.92
CA ALA A 497 -44.84 1.59 36.62
C ALA A 497 -44.59 1.42 35.12
N ALA A 498 -45.56 1.77 34.26
CA ALA A 498 -45.38 1.76 32.81
C ALA A 498 -44.24 2.70 32.37
N HIS A 499 -44.09 3.87 33.01
CA HIS A 499 -42.99 4.77 32.72
C HIS A 499 -41.63 4.17 33.13
N ALA A 500 -41.53 3.54 34.32
CA ALA A 500 -40.33 2.84 34.76
C ALA A 500 -39.95 1.70 33.79
N ASP A 501 -40.91 0.93 33.30
CA ASP A 501 -40.69 -0.10 32.29
C ASP A 501 -40.16 0.50 30.97
N THR A 502 -40.73 1.61 30.49
CA THR A 502 -40.19 2.30 29.29
C THR A 502 -38.76 2.82 29.48
N ILE A 503 -38.40 3.28 30.68
CA ILE A 503 -37.02 3.70 30.98
C ILE A 503 -36.07 2.49 30.90
N LEU A 504 -36.45 1.35 31.49
CA LEU A 504 -35.65 0.12 31.43
C LEU A 504 -35.53 -0.44 29.99
N GLU A 505 -36.54 -0.26 29.14
CA GLU A 505 -36.45 -0.58 27.71
C GLU A 505 -35.54 0.38 26.94
N LEU A 506 -35.60 1.68 27.24
CA LEU A 506 -34.68 2.68 26.67
C LEU A 506 -33.23 2.44 27.11
N GLU A 507 -32.99 2.01 28.35
CA GLU A 507 -31.65 1.62 28.82
C GLU A 507 -31.14 0.37 28.09
N LYS A 508 -31.98 -0.68 27.92
CA LYS A 508 -31.62 -1.87 27.14
C LYS A 508 -31.30 -1.53 25.68
N THR A 509 -32.07 -0.64 25.04
CA THR A 509 -31.78 -0.21 23.65
C THR A 509 -30.53 0.65 23.56
N ARG A 510 -30.27 1.50 24.56
CA ARG A 510 -28.99 2.25 24.67
C ARG A 510 -27.80 1.31 24.78
N ASP A 511 -27.85 0.30 25.64
CA ASP A 511 -26.77 -0.69 25.79
C ASP A 511 -26.58 -1.53 24.53
N MET A 512 -27.67 -1.91 23.86
CA MET A 512 -27.64 -2.58 22.55
C MET A 512 -26.95 -1.70 21.49
N LEU A 513 -27.27 -0.41 21.43
CA LEU A 513 -26.66 0.55 20.50
C LEU A 513 -25.18 0.81 20.83
N ILE A 514 -24.79 0.83 22.10
CA ILE A 514 -23.39 0.93 22.52
C ILE A 514 -22.61 -0.32 22.10
N LEU A 515 -23.17 -1.52 22.31
CA LEU A 515 -22.59 -2.77 21.85
C LEU A 515 -22.47 -2.80 20.31
N GLN A 516 -23.51 -2.40 19.59
CA GLN A 516 -23.50 -2.35 18.13
C GLN A 516 -22.51 -1.31 17.60
N HIS A 517 -22.39 -0.13 18.22
CA HIS A 517 -21.36 0.85 17.87
C HIS A 517 -19.96 0.29 18.10
N ARG A 518 -19.73 -0.39 19.22
CA ARG A 518 -18.43 -1.03 19.53
C ARG A 518 -18.09 -2.13 18.52
N ILE A 519 -19.04 -3.01 18.21
CA ILE A 519 -18.90 -4.06 17.20
C ILE A 519 -18.61 -3.43 15.82
N ASN A 520 -19.39 -2.43 15.39
CA ASN A 520 -19.19 -1.75 14.11
C ASN A 520 -17.82 -1.04 14.04
N ARG A 521 -17.37 -0.45 15.15
CA ARG A 521 -16.04 0.18 15.24
C ARG A 521 -14.92 -0.86 15.17
N ASP A 522 -15.07 -2.00 15.84
CA ASP A 522 -14.12 -3.12 15.77
C ASP A 522 -14.10 -3.74 14.35
N TYR A 523 -15.23 -3.78 13.65
CA TYR A 523 -15.30 -4.16 12.22
C TYR A 523 -14.63 -3.14 11.31
N GLN A 524 -14.93 -1.84 11.44
CA GLN A 524 -14.28 -0.79 10.66
C GLN A 524 -12.76 -0.75 10.88
N VAL A 525 -12.29 -0.95 12.11
CA VAL A 525 -10.86 -1.08 12.40
C VAL A 525 -10.28 -2.33 11.74
N ARG A 526 -10.99 -3.46 11.71
CA ARG A 526 -10.55 -4.66 10.96
C ARG A 526 -10.57 -4.45 9.44
N GLU A 527 -11.57 -3.79 8.88
CA GLU A 527 -11.65 -3.48 7.45
C GLU A 527 -10.58 -2.49 7.01
N VAL A 528 -10.27 -1.47 7.83
CA VAL A 528 -9.14 -0.55 7.56
C VAL A 528 -7.81 -1.30 7.71
N VAL A 529 -7.64 -2.17 8.70
CA VAL A 529 -6.43 -2.98 8.85
C VAL A 529 -6.27 -3.98 7.69
N GLN A 530 -7.36 -4.60 7.21
CA GLN A 530 -7.36 -5.51 6.05
C GLN A 530 -7.15 -4.77 4.72
N GLY A 531 -7.81 -3.62 4.53
CA GLY A 531 -7.64 -2.75 3.36
C GLY A 531 -6.24 -2.12 3.25
N VAL A 532 -5.52 -1.99 4.37
CA VAL A 532 -4.11 -1.57 4.41
C VAL A 532 -3.13 -2.76 4.28
N THR A 533 -3.59 -4.02 4.39
CA THR A 533 -2.72 -5.21 4.35
C THR A 533 -2.89 -6.13 3.13
N ASP A 534 -4.02 -6.13 2.43
CA ASP A 534 -4.35 -7.17 1.43
C ASP A 534 -4.79 -6.66 0.03
N PRO A 535 -3.93 -6.01 -0.78
CA PRO A 535 -4.11 -5.95 -2.24
C PRO A 535 -3.82 -7.31 -2.91
N THR A 536 -3.07 -8.20 -2.24
CA THR A 536 -2.66 -9.52 -2.73
C THR A 536 -3.75 -10.58 -2.56
N ARG A 537 -4.52 -10.52 -1.47
CA ARG A 537 -5.49 -11.57 -1.13
C ARG A 537 -6.76 -11.56 -1.99
N VAL A 538 -7.14 -10.39 -2.50
CA VAL A 538 -8.22 -10.26 -3.50
C VAL A 538 -7.82 -10.93 -4.82
N LEU A 539 -6.55 -10.85 -5.21
CA LEU A 539 -6.01 -11.57 -6.37
C LEU A 539 -5.97 -13.08 -6.12
N CYS A 540 -5.47 -13.53 -4.97
CA CYS A 540 -5.48 -14.96 -4.63
C CYS A 540 -6.90 -15.57 -4.57
N GLN A 541 -7.91 -14.81 -4.15
CA GLN A 541 -9.30 -15.27 -4.21
C GLN A 541 -9.85 -15.29 -5.65
N ALA A 542 -9.51 -14.32 -6.50
CA ALA A 542 -9.88 -14.36 -7.91
C ALA A 542 -9.25 -15.55 -8.67
N GLU A 543 -8.00 -15.89 -8.38
CA GLU A 543 -7.31 -17.05 -8.94
C GLU A 543 -7.93 -18.37 -8.46
N LEU A 544 -8.22 -18.52 -7.15
CA LEU A 544 -8.90 -19.70 -6.61
C LEU A 544 -10.31 -19.92 -7.19
N TRP A 545 -11.06 -18.85 -7.47
CA TRP A 545 -12.36 -18.96 -8.15
C TRP A 545 -12.23 -19.27 -9.64
N ALA A 546 -11.13 -18.88 -10.30
CA ALA A 546 -10.85 -19.25 -11.69
C ALA A 546 -10.43 -20.72 -11.83
N GLU A 547 -9.63 -21.26 -10.90
CA GLU A 547 -9.25 -22.68 -10.90
C GLU A 547 -10.42 -23.63 -10.59
N LEU A 548 -11.41 -23.17 -9.81
CA LEU A 548 -12.65 -23.91 -9.50
C LEU A 548 -13.70 -23.88 -10.64
N LEU A 549 -13.52 -23.05 -11.67
CA LEU A 549 -14.40 -22.97 -12.84
C LEU A 549 -13.80 -23.63 -14.11
N CYS A 550 -12.56 -24.12 -14.02
CA CYS A 550 -11.80 -24.73 -15.12
C CYS A 550 -11.47 -26.22 -14.88
N ASN A 551 -12.01 -26.83 -13.83
CA ASN A 551 -12.04 -28.28 -13.57
C ASN A 551 -13.50 -28.76 -13.49
#